data_AF-A0A5A5S8M5-F1
#
_entry.id   AF-A0A5A5S8M5-F1
#
_cell.length_a   1.000
_cell.length_b   1.000
_cell.length_c   1.000
_cell.angle_alpha   90.00
_cell.angle_beta   90.00
_cell.angle_gamma   90.00
#
_symmetry.space_group_name_H-M   'P 1'
#
loop_
_entity.id
_entity.type
_entity.pdbx_description
1 polymer ?
#
loop_
_entity_poly.entity_id
_entity_poly.type
_entity_poly.pdbx_seq_one_letter_code
_entity_poly.pdbx_strand_id
1 'polypeptide(L)'
;MFKDCKTAGDNLEGAKASVERLTRLVLLIAIAYTHSTLKVQSIRVKNQTEYIERRRKIKQKTTKNSDFWIGLYGSSWVATCNFLRDWVEELIRINSNKLPFYQRGQRAMDIIQQAV
;
A
#
# COMPACT_ATOMS: atom_id res chain seq x y z
N MET A 1 10.17 -12.13 2.08
CA MET A 1 10.40 -13.36 2.87
C MET A 1 11.64 -14.02 2.30
N PHE A 2 12.65 -14.24 3.14
CA PHE A 2 13.95 -14.77 2.75
C PHE A 2 13.81 -16.25 2.40
N LYS A 3 13.64 -16.55 1.11
CA LYS A 3 13.44 -17.92 0.64
C LYS A 3 14.81 -18.58 0.47
N ASP A 4 15.12 -19.57 1.29
CA ASP A 4 16.28 -20.42 1.07
C ASP A 4 15.93 -21.45 -0.03
N CYS A 5 16.46 -21.24 -1.23
CA CYS A 5 16.13 -22.06 -2.41
C CYS A 5 16.79 -23.46 -2.39
N LYS A 6 17.62 -23.80 -1.41
CA LYS A 6 18.34 -25.10 -1.38
C LYS A 6 17.72 -26.16 -0.46
N THR A 7 16.91 -25.79 0.53
CA THR A 7 16.46 -26.76 1.57
C THR A 7 14.94 -26.79 1.77
N ALA A 8 14.16 -26.16 0.88
CA ALA A 8 12.69 -26.15 0.94
C ALA A 8 12.10 -25.67 2.30
N GLY A 9 12.86 -24.90 3.08
CA GLY A 9 12.47 -24.33 4.36
C GLY A 9 13.39 -23.17 4.76
N ASP A 10 12.90 -22.30 5.64
CA ASP A 10 13.67 -21.16 6.15
C ASP A 10 14.66 -21.67 7.21
N ASN A 11 15.92 -21.96 6.84
CA ASN A 11 16.96 -22.37 7.79
C ASN A 11 17.51 -21.17 8.57
N LEU A 12 16.65 -20.55 9.38
CA LEU A 12 17.01 -19.41 10.22
C LEU A 12 18.09 -19.77 11.25
N GLU A 13 18.14 -21.03 11.68
CA GLU A 13 19.14 -21.56 12.61
C GLU A 13 20.54 -21.64 11.98
N GLY A 14 20.63 -22.01 10.69
CA GLY A 14 21.87 -22.01 9.92
C GLY A 14 22.37 -20.62 9.52
N ALA A 15 21.53 -19.60 9.59
CA ALA A 15 21.83 -18.26 9.06
C ALA A 15 22.90 -17.48 9.84
N LYS A 16 23.45 -18.02 10.95
CA LYS A 16 24.37 -17.35 11.90
C LYS A 16 23.92 -15.92 12.26
N ALA A 17 22.63 -15.64 12.16
CA ALA A 17 22.08 -14.33 12.44
C ALA A 17 22.11 -14.13 13.95
N SER A 18 22.74 -13.06 14.43
CA SER A 18 22.71 -12.72 15.85
C SER A 18 21.25 -12.61 16.32
N VAL A 19 20.90 -13.32 17.39
CA VAL A 19 19.55 -13.34 17.98
C VAL A 19 19.03 -11.91 18.15
N GLU A 20 19.86 -11.01 18.66
CA GLU A 20 19.53 -9.59 18.83
C GLU A 20 19.10 -8.91 17.51
N ARG A 21 19.87 -9.07 16.43
CA ARG A 21 19.52 -8.53 15.10
C ARG A 21 18.22 -9.13 14.58
N LEU A 22 18.01 -10.44 14.76
CA LEU A 22 16.79 -11.11 14.35
C LEU A 22 15.58 -10.55 15.11
N THR A 23 15.67 -10.44 16.43
CA THR A 23 14.61 -9.87 17.28
C THR A 23 14.29 -8.44 16.87
N ARG A 24 15.30 -7.59 16.66
CA ARG A 24 15.10 -6.20 16.19
C ARG A 24 14.41 -6.15 14.83
N LEU A 25 14.80 -7.01 13.89
CA LEU A 25 14.17 -7.08 12.56
C LEU A 25 12.72 -7.55 12.63
N VAL A 26 12.43 -8.59 13.40
CA VAL A 26 11.06 -9.09 13.59
C VAL A 26 10.17 -8.00 14.21
N LEU A 27 10.69 -7.28 15.21
CA LEU A 27 9.97 -6.17 15.83
C LEU A 27 9.68 -5.04 14.82
N LEU A 28 10.68 -4.65 14.02
CA LEU A 28 10.50 -3.64 12.97
C LEU A 28 9.45 -4.07 11.92
N ILE A 29 9.48 -5.34 11.51
CA ILE A 29 8.47 -5.90 10.59
C ILE A 29 7.09 -5.86 11.24
N ALA A 30 6.96 -6.23 12.51
CA ALA A 30 5.69 -6.20 13.24
C ALA A 30 5.12 -4.78 13.37
N ILE A 31 5.97 -3.78 13.65
CA ILE A 31 5.58 -2.36 13.70
C ILE A 31 5.12 -1.89 12.31
N ALA A 32 5.90 -2.15 11.26
CA ALA A 32 5.56 -1.76 9.90
C ALA A 32 4.26 -2.43 9.41
N TYR A 33 4.06 -3.70 9.78
CA TYR A 33 2.86 -4.45 9.44
C TYR A 33 1.63 -3.89 10.15
N THR A 34 1.75 -3.62 11.45
CA THR A 34 0.68 -3.02 12.27
C THR A 34 0.28 -1.66 11.73
N HIS A 35 1.25 -0.77 11.48
CA HIS A 35 0.98 0.56 10.93
C HIS A 35 0.27 0.50 9.58
N SER A 36 0.77 -0.32 8.65
CA SER A 36 0.13 -0.46 7.33
C SER A 36 -1.29 -1.03 7.43
N THR A 37 -1.54 -1.92 8.39
CA THR A 37 -2.85 -2.53 8.60
C THR A 37 -3.85 -1.51 9.17
N LEU A 38 -3.44 -0.70 10.16
CA LEU A 38 -4.26 0.39 10.71
C LEU A 38 -4.64 1.39 9.60
N LYS A 39 -3.66 1.76 8.77
CA LYS A 39 -3.87 2.66 7.64
C LYS A 39 -4.95 2.15 6.70
N VAL A 40 -4.92 0.86 6.35
CA VAL A 40 -5.95 0.25 5.49
C VAL A 40 -7.32 0.21 6.14
N GLN A 41 -7.39 -0.05 7.44
CA GLN A 41 -8.67 -0.01 8.16
C GLN A 41 -9.29 1.39 8.07
N SER A 42 -8.49 2.44 8.29
CA SER A 42 -8.93 3.84 8.14
C SER A 42 -9.42 4.15 6.71
N ILE A 43 -8.66 3.72 5.69
CA ILE A 43 -9.03 3.89 4.28
C ILE A 43 -10.34 3.17 3.92
N ARG A 44 -10.54 1.95 4.46
CA ARG A 44 -11.77 1.16 4.27
C ARG A 44 -12.99 1.83 4.85
N VAL A 45 -12.88 2.35 6.08
CA VAL A 45 -13.97 3.09 6.74
C VAL A 45 -14.37 4.32 5.91
N LYS A 46 -13.40 4.99 5.29
CA LYS A 46 -13.62 6.16 4.44
C LYS A 46 -13.97 5.84 2.98
N ASN A 47 -14.16 4.56 2.64
CA ASN A 47 -14.52 4.06 1.31
C ASN A 47 -13.58 4.49 0.16
N GLN A 48 -12.29 4.71 0.44
CA GLN A 48 -11.31 5.12 -0.58
C GLN A 48 -10.48 3.97 -1.16
N THR A 49 -10.84 2.72 -0.86
CA THR A 49 -10.07 1.56 -1.32
C THR A 49 -10.03 1.39 -2.82
N GLU A 50 -11.02 1.88 -3.57
CA GLU A 50 -11.09 1.73 -5.02
C GLU A 50 -9.97 2.44 -5.81
N TYR A 51 -9.32 3.44 -5.20
CA TYR A 51 -8.15 4.11 -5.77
C TYR A 51 -6.85 3.31 -5.61
N ILE A 52 -6.82 2.35 -4.69
CA ILE A 52 -5.61 1.59 -4.29
C ILE A 52 -5.74 0.13 -4.74
N GLU A 53 -6.90 -0.47 -4.53
CA GLU A 53 -7.20 -1.84 -4.90
C GLU A 53 -8.35 -1.90 -5.90
N ARG A 54 -8.22 -2.84 -6.84
CA ARG A 54 -9.31 -3.16 -7.76
C ARG A 54 -10.51 -3.69 -6.98
N ARG A 55 -11.71 -3.14 -7.19
CA ARG A 55 -12.96 -3.78 -6.73
C ARG A 55 -13.10 -5.15 -7.40
N ARG A 56 -13.04 -6.22 -6.60
CA ARG A 56 -13.16 -7.61 -7.09
C ARG A 56 -14.56 -8.16 -6.79
N LYS A 57 -15.05 -9.02 -7.70
CA LYS A 57 -16.28 -9.78 -7.48
C LYS A 57 -16.03 -10.90 -6.48
N ILE A 58 -17.07 -11.35 -5.78
CA ILE A 58 -17.04 -12.35 -4.69
C ILE A 58 -16.25 -13.63 -5.07
N LYS A 59 -16.25 -14.03 -6.35
CA LYS A 59 -15.56 -15.23 -6.85
C LYS A 59 -14.02 -15.15 -6.88
N GLN A 60 -13.40 -13.99 -6.59
CA GLN A 60 -11.95 -13.78 -6.73
C GLN A 60 -11.18 -13.64 -5.41
N LYS A 61 -11.75 -14.13 -4.30
CA LYS A 61 -11.25 -13.92 -2.92
C LYS A 61 -9.78 -14.34 -2.71
N THR A 62 -9.31 -15.38 -3.40
CA THR A 62 -7.94 -15.95 -3.27
C THR A 62 -6.82 -15.09 -3.84
N THR A 63 -7.14 -14.05 -4.61
CA THR A 63 -6.13 -13.19 -5.25
C THR A 63 -5.99 -11.84 -4.55
N LYS A 64 -6.74 -11.61 -3.47
CA LYS A 64 -6.80 -10.32 -2.77
C LYS A 64 -5.43 -9.94 -2.19
N ASN A 65 -5.02 -8.70 -2.38
CA ASN A 65 -3.78 -8.18 -1.81
C ASN A 65 -3.90 -8.15 -0.28
N SER A 66 -2.79 -8.37 0.42
CA SER A 66 -2.77 -8.30 1.89
C SER A 66 -3.02 -6.87 2.36
N ASP A 67 -3.54 -6.71 3.58
CA ASP A 67 -3.78 -5.38 4.16
C ASP A 67 -2.45 -4.61 4.30
N PHE A 68 -1.34 -5.30 4.58
CA PHE A 68 -0.01 -4.70 4.50
C PHE A 68 0.32 -4.13 3.12
N TRP A 69 0.10 -4.92 2.06
CA TRP A 69 0.37 -4.48 0.69
C TRP A 69 -0.50 -3.28 0.31
N ILE A 70 -1.79 -3.29 0.67
CA ILE A 70 -2.72 -2.20 0.35
C ILE A 70 -2.31 -0.90 1.06
N GLY A 71 -1.90 -0.98 2.33
CA GLY A 71 -1.47 0.20 3.10
C GLY A 71 -0.18 0.81 2.57
N LEU A 72 0.78 -0.05 2.22
CA LEU A 72 2.03 0.37 1.58
C LEU A 72 1.77 0.99 0.21
N TYR A 73 1.00 0.28 -0.64
CA TYR A 73 0.69 0.74 -1.99
C TYR A 73 -0.09 2.06 -2.00
N GLY A 74 -1.00 2.27 -1.06
CA GLY A 74 -1.70 3.55 -0.92
C GLY A 74 -0.75 4.73 -0.72
N SER A 75 0.32 4.53 0.05
CA SER A 75 1.37 5.55 0.25
C SER A 75 2.17 5.79 -1.03
N SER A 76 2.55 4.72 -1.73
CA SER A 76 3.23 4.81 -3.03
C SER A 76 2.38 5.50 -4.10
N TRP A 77 1.08 5.23 -4.09
CA TRP A 77 0.11 5.84 -5.01
C TRP A 77 0.03 7.36 -4.81
N VAL A 78 -0.14 7.82 -3.55
CA VAL A 78 -0.11 9.26 -3.23
C VAL A 78 1.20 9.91 -3.67
N ALA A 79 2.35 9.28 -3.38
CA ALA A 79 3.65 9.80 -3.80
C ALA A 79 3.76 9.94 -5.33
N THR A 80 3.28 8.93 -6.06
CA THR A 80 3.29 8.94 -7.53
C THR A 80 2.37 10.03 -8.10
N CYS A 81 1.17 10.18 -7.53
CA CYS A 81 0.26 11.23 -7.97
C CYS A 81 0.78 12.64 -7.67
N ASN A 82 1.50 12.83 -6.55
CA ASN A 82 2.18 14.09 -6.27
C ASN A 82 3.32 14.35 -7.26
N PHE A 83 4.10 13.32 -7.60
CA PHE A 83 5.17 13.43 -8.58
C PHE A 83 4.66 13.82 -9.99
N LEU A 84 3.50 13.30 -10.39
CA LEU A 84 2.91 13.54 -11.71
C LEU A 84 1.99 14.77 -11.77
N ARG A 85 1.85 15.53 -10.68
CA ARG A 85 0.80 16.54 -10.52
C ARG A 85 0.80 17.56 -11.66
N ASP A 86 1.94 18.20 -11.93
CA ASP A 86 2.05 19.28 -12.90
C ASP A 86 1.62 18.83 -14.30
N TRP A 87 2.03 17.63 -14.69
CA TRP A 87 1.70 17.03 -15.99
C TRP A 87 0.22 16.75 -16.11
N VAL A 88 -0.39 16.21 -15.05
CA VAL A 88 -1.83 15.94 -15.02
C VAL A 88 -2.61 17.24 -15.05
N GLU A 89 -2.18 18.28 -14.34
CA GLU A 89 -2.85 19.59 -14.35
C GLU A 89 -2.87 20.21 -15.75
N GLU A 90 -1.77 20.15 -16.51
CA GLU A 90 -1.74 20.59 -17.91
C GLU A 90 -2.71 19.77 -18.79
N LEU A 91 -2.76 18.45 -18.62
CA LEU A 91 -3.74 17.61 -19.32
C LEU A 91 -5.19 17.96 -18.99
N ILE A 92 -5.48 18.30 -17.72
CA ILE A 92 -6.81 18.71 -17.28
C ILE A 92 -7.19 20.08 -17.84
N ARG A 93 -6.24 21.01 -18.02
CA ARG A 93 -6.49 22.29 -18.71
C ARG A 93 -6.92 22.07 -20.17
N ILE A 94 -6.28 21.14 -20.87
CA ILE A 94 -6.63 20.79 -22.25
C ILE A 94 -8.00 20.09 -22.31
N ASN A 95 -8.29 19.20 -21.35
CA ASN A 95 -9.51 18.40 -21.32
C ASN A 95 -10.33 18.62 -20.05
N SER A 96 -10.92 19.81 -19.93
CA SER A 96 -11.64 20.28 -18.74
C SER A 96 -12.81 19.39 -18.33
N ASN A 97 -13.39 18.61 -19.25
CA ASN A 97 -14.44 17.66 -18.93
C ASN A 97 -13.99 16.55 -17.94
N LYS A 98 -12.68 16.36 -17.75
CA LYS A 98 -12.11 15.40 -16.79
C LYS A 98 -11.88 16.00 -15.40
N LEU A 99 -11.96 17.33 -15.26
CA LEU A 99 -11.73 18.03 -13.99
C LEU A 99 -12.53 17.45 -12.81
N PRO A 100 -13.84 17.11 -12.94
CA PRO A 100 -14.60 16.54 -11.83
C PRO A 100 -14.04 15.20 -11.33
N PHE A 101 -13.46 14.39 -12.22
CA PHE A 101 -12.85 13.11 -11.86
C PHE A 101 -11.49 13.31 -11.20
N TYR A 102 -10.70 14.25 -11.71
CA TYR A 102 -9.42 14.63 -11.12
C TYR A 102 -9.58 15.14 -9.68
N GLN A 103 -10.55 16.04 -9.44
CA GLN A 103 -10.86 16.55 -8.10
C GLN A 103 -11.36 15.46 -7.13
N ARG A 104 -12.06 14.43 -7.64
CA ARG A 104 -12.40 13.24 -6.82
C ARG A 104 -11.14 12.47 -6.42
N GLY A 105 -10.21 12.28 -7.34
CA GLY A 105 -8.91 11.67 -7.07
C GLY A 105 -8.08 12.46 -6.06
N GLN A 106 -8.06 13.79 -6.17
CA GLN A 106 -7.39 14.67 -5.19
C GLN A 106 -7.96 14.50 -3.79
N ARG A 107 -9.29 14.53 -3.63
CA ARG A 107 -9.93 14.27 -2.33
C ARG A 107 -9.59 12.88 -1.78
N ALA A 108 -9.54 11.86 -2.64
CA ALA A 108 -9.15 10.52 -2.23
C ALA A 108 -7.70 10.48 -1.73
N MET A 109 -6.77 11.16 -2.42
CA MET A 109 -5.37 11.29 -1.97
C MET A 109 -5.29 11.91 -0.59
N ASP A 110 -5.95 13.05 -0.36
CA ASP A 110 -5.93 13.75 0.93
C ASP A 110 -6.41 12.84 2.06
N ILE A 111 -7.49 12.11 1.81
CA ILE A 111 -8.05 11.13 2.76
C ILE A 111 -7.07 10.00 3.06
N ILE A 112 -6.41 9.45 2.03
CA ILE A 112 -5.43 8.35 2.15
C ILE A 112 -4.15 8.84 2.87
N GLN A 113 -3.74 10.07 2.63
CA GLN A 113 -2.57 10.67 3.28
C GLN A 113 -2.81 10.93 4.77
N GLN A 114 -4.03 11.28 5.15
CA GLN A 114 -4.46 11.45 6.55
C GLN A 114 -4.80 10.13 7.26
N ALA A 115 -4.70 8.98 6.59
CA ALA A 115 -4.94 7.68 7.20
C ALA A 115 -3.71 7.21 8.00
N VAL A 116 -3.97 6.74 9.23
CA VAL A 116 -2.98 6.33 10.25
C VAL A 116 -2.85 4.83 10.31
#